data_AF-A0A820R950-F1
#
_entry.id   AF-A0A820R950-F1
#
_cell.length_a   1.000
_cell.length_b   1.000
_cell.length_c   1.000
_cell.angle_alpha   90.00
_cell.angle_beta   90.00
_cell.angle_gamma   90.00
#
_symmetry.space_group_name_H-M   'P 1'
#
loop_
_entity.id
_entity.type
_entity.pdbx_description
1 polymer ?
#
loop_
_entity_poly.entity_id
_entity_poly.type
_entity_poly.pdbx_seq_one_letter_code
_entity_poly.pdbx_strand_id
1 'polypeptide(L)'
;MRSAFGSNTYEIYQSPPTDANTTLVSPSILRLPLRSSTQFLKGDPVVARYVIYGQDITDITIQSITIYTSWGMGFVTLRAKRLNINNYYVLPQNGRWMSTIVDCMHFIDTREYVSMSDSKCQAMGDDATNWTDPLDVEVDTSLEFSNNQQPFTVHDNETIASLIFNSTNSRKIIFTNIVSVNVGDWACVANTPTLTIRNLTVANNRARGVLLETRNIDIRQSLFYRTSGSAVLIQPSMYWHEGPEARKVSLIENIYIDNNEGIAQGKGIITILPHPPQLISVINDIRIESSTFYFGIHSQELLQCDNTNKLFISGNYIATNNSIPLISICNSRNISAENNCVVNNQTKIDEYYTFDETNLCLKNLSSLIDLPPSAFNSSFPPPVIRKDFFLYNHQYQLNIRNYFEYSFEIHIINSFTEKANLLGIDNNLKLNVLAGLVDLSGSSKLIDYCQSTKQNEQFILQYSIITHFHELANHRFTKSDIKHQNLFDQQVATHVVTDIVYGTEIFLVFDRKLSDNENHAEIQNSAKKLLKIIKTFQISDIDQLDLKNNEKQLAETLTCQYYGDIQLE
;
A
#
# COMPACT_ATOMS: atom_id res chain seq x y z
N MET A 1 -2.41 -26.43 -12.99
CA MET A 1 -2.11 -26.15 -11.57
C MET A 1 -2.07 -27.47 -10.82
N ARG A 2 -0.95 -27.84 -10.19
CA ARG A 2 -0.94 -28.94 -9.21
C ARG A 2 -1.60 -28.41 -7.93
N SER A 3 -2.48 -29.19 -7.32
CA SER A 3 -2.97 -28.89 -5.97
C SER A 3 -1.77 -28.84 -5.01
N ALA A 4 -1.71 -27.83 -4.14
CA ALA A 4 -0.62 -27.63 -3.18
C ALA A 4 -0.49 -28.77 -2.15
N PHE A 5 -1.49 -29.65 -2.08
CA PHE A 5 -1.66 -30.67 -1.07
C PHE A 5 -2.07 -31.97 -1.75
N GLY A 6 -1.31 -33.05 -1.51
CA GLY A 6 -1.59 -34.38 -2.03
C GLY A 6 -2.80 -35.03 -1.34
N SER A 7 -3.28 -36.16 -1.86
CA SER A 7 -4.46 -36.90 -1.37
C SER A 7 -4.41 -37.36 0.10
N ASN A 8 -3.25 -37.22 0.76
CA ASN A 8 -3.04 -37.61 2.16
C ASN A 8 -2.95 -36.41 3.12
N THR A 9 -3.35 -35.22 2.67
CA THR A 9 -3.36 -34.02 3.52
C THR A 9 -4.62 -34.03 4.37
N TYR A 10 -4.46 -33.91 5.69
CA TYR A 10 -5.57 -33.74 6.61
C TYR A 10 -5.36 -32.49 7.46
N GLU A 11 -6.47 -31.90 7.87
CA GLU A 11 -6.51 -30.67 8.63
C GLU A 11 -7.12 -30.93 10.01
N ILE A 12 -6.56 -30.28 11.03
CA ILE A 12 -7.12 -30.27 12.38
C ILE A 12 -7.26 -28.83 12.87
N TYR A 13 -8.42 -28.53 13.46
CA TYR A 13 -8.68 -27.29 14.18
C TYR A 13 -8.79 -27.62 15.67
N GLN A 14 -7.88 -27.10 16.48
CA GLN A 14 -7.92 -27.28 17.93
C GLN A 14 -7.48 -25.99 18.62
N SER A 15 -8.24 -25.57 19.63
CA SER A 15 -7.77 -24.57 20.59
C SER A 15 -6.80 -25.25 21.58
N PRO A 16 -5.66 -24.63 21.93
CA PRO A 16 -4.76 -25.16 22.95
C PRO A 16 -5.49 -25.39 24.29
N PRO A 17 -5.06 -26.36 25.12
CA PRO A 17 -5.53 -26.48 26.49
C PRO A 17 -5.32 -25.16 27.26
N THR A 18 -6.26 -24.78 28.11
CA THR A 18 -6.18 -23.54 28.91
C THR A 18 -5.02 -23.54 29.92
N ASP A 19 -4.46 -24.70 30.21
CA ASP A 19 -3.37 -24.94 31.16
C ASP A 19 -2.01 -25.19 30.48
N ALA A 20 -1.90 -25.04 29.16
CA ALA A 20 -0.66 -25.29 28.43
C ALA A 20 -0.35 -24.21 27.38
N ASN A 21 0.84 -23.63 27.46
CA ASN A 21 1.32 -22.60 26.52
C ASN A 21 2.25 -23.17 25.45
N THR A 22 2.26 -22.53 24.28
CA THR A 22 3.31 -22.73 23.28
C THR A 22 4.64 -22.27 23.85
N THR A 23 5.66 -23.14 23.83
CA THR A 23 6.98 -22.86 24.42
C THR A 23 8.10 -23.17 23.44
N LEU A 24 9.10 -22.30 23.37
CA LEU A 24 10.35 -22.60 22.69
C LEU A 24 11.15 -23.61 23.54
N VAL A 25 11.46 -24.77 22.98
CA VAL A 25 12.19 -25.84 23.69
C VAL A 25 13.70 -25.63 23.56
N SER A 26 14.15 -25.25 22.35
CA SER A 26 15.51 -24.88 22.01
C SER A 26 15.49 -24.03 20.74
N PRO A 27 16.61 -23.44 20.30
CA PRO A 27 16.71 -22.89 18.96
C PRO A 27 16.18 -23.92 17.93
N SER A 28 15.27 -23.47 17.07
CA SER A 28 14.61 -24.27 16.02
C SER A 28 13.66 -25.39 16.48
N ILE A 29 13.33 -25.52 17.77
CA ILE A 29 12.35 -26.50 18.26
C ILE A 29 11.25 -25.80 19.07
N LEU A 30 10.03 -25.82 18.53
CA LEU A 30 8.82 -25.29 19.16
C LEU A 30 7.95 -26.43 19.70
N ARG A 31 7.45 -26.30 20.92
CA ARG A 31 6.42 -27.18 21.49
C ARG A 31 5.06 -26.51 21.38
N LEU A 32 4.15 -27.19 20.67
CA LEU A 32 2.76 -26.79 20.51
C LEU A 32 1.86 -27.73 21.32
N PRO A 33 1.25 -27.27 22.42
CA PRO A 33 0.30 -28.09 23.17
C PRO A 33 -1.00 -28.23 22.37
N LEU A 34 -1.47 -29.47 22.22
CA LEU A 34 -2.70 -29.80 21.50
C LEU A 34 -3.70 -30.41 22.47
N ARG A 35 -4.98 -30.08 22.30
CA ARG A 35 -6.06 -30.56 23.18
C ARG A 35 -6.36 -32.05 22.98
N SER A 36 -6.15 -32.57 21.78
CA SER A 36 -6.37 -33.97 21.42
C SER A 36 -5.19 -34.50 20.61
N SER A 37 -4.92 -35.81 20.71
CA SER A 37 -3.89 -36.49 19.94
C SER A 37 -4.11 -36.32 18.44
N THR A 38 -3.03 -36.05 17.70
CA THR A 38 -3.06 -35.94 16.25
C THR A 38 -2.74 -37.28 15.59
N GLN A 39 -2.96 -37.36 14.28
CA GLN A 39 -2.47 -38.46 13.46
C GLN A 39 -1.05 -38.19 12.93
N PHE A 40 -0.38 -37.12 13.38
CA PHE A 40 0.91 -36.69 12.82
C PHE A 40 1.98 -37.69 13.24
N LEU A 41 2.75 -38.17 12.28
CA LEU A 41 3.90 -39.02 12.52
C LEU A 41 5.16 -38.15 12.64
N LYS A 42 6.16 -38.66 13.37
CA LYS A 42 7.45 -37.99 13.47
C LYS A 42 8.08 -37.89 12.08
N GLY A 43 8.38 -36.66 11.64
CA GLY A 43 8.91 -36.37 10.31
C GLY A 43 7.89 -35.75 9.35
N ASP A 44 6.61 -35.70 9.73
CA ASP A 44 5.60 -35.00 8.94
C ASP A 44 5.89 -33.49 8.91
N PRO A 45 5.80 -32.85 7.72
CA PRO A 45 5.84 -31.40 7.63
C PRO A 45 4.55 -30.83 8.25
N VAL A 46 4.69 -30.09 9.36
CA VAL A 46 3.57 -29.43 10.05
C VAL A 46 3.65 -27.93 9.81
N VAL A 47 2.54 -27.35 9.34
CA VAL A 47 2.37 -25.89 9.25
C VAL A 47 1.56 -25.43 10.46
N ALA A 48 2.20 -24.75 11.40
CA ALA A 48 1.53 -24.10 12.52
C ALA A 48 0.96 -22.74 12.08
N ARG A 49 -0.32 -22.49 12.38
CA ARG A 49 -1.10 -21.35 11.87
C ARG A 49 -1.56 -20.46 13.03
N TYR A 50 -1.49 -19.14 12.88
CA TYR A 50 -2.02 -18.17 13.84
C TYR A 50 -2.95 -17.18 13.12
N VAL A 51 -4.04 -16.78 13.78
CA VAL A 51 -5.00 -15.77 13.31
C VAL A 51 -5.22 -14.80 14.47
N ILE A 52 -5.26 -13.50 14.21
CA ILE A 52 -5.69 -12.51 15.21
C ILE A 52 -7.21 -12.41 15.12
N TYR A 53 -7.89 -12.91 16.16
CA TYR A 53 -9.33 -12.94 16.26
C TYR A 53 -9.78 -12.13 17.48
N GLY A 54 -10.66 -11.15 17.26
CA GLY A 54 -11.28 -10.39 18.31
C GLY A 54 -12.78 -10.64 18.33
N GLN A 55 -13.32 -11.12 19.45
CA GLN A 55 -14.76 -11.38 19.60
C GLN A 55 -15.30 -10.66 20.84
N ASP A 56 -16.49 -10.06 20.71
CA ASP A 56 -17.19 -9.38 21.79
C ASP A 56 -16.32 -8.32 22.48
N ILE A 57 -15.58 -7.57 21.64
CA ILE A 57 -14.59 -6.60 22.09
C ILE A 57 -15.15 -5.19 22.03
N THR A 58 -14.74 -4.38 23.00
CA THR A 58 -15.10 -2.97 23.09
C THR A 58 -13.84 -2.18 23.39
N ASP A 59 -13.64 -1.06 22.69
CA ASP A 59 -12.48 -0.17 22.85
C ASP A 59 -11.14 -0.87 22.56
N ILE A 60 -10.99 -1.40 21.35
CA ILE A 60 -9.74 -2.04 20.91
C ILE A 60 -8.89 -1.09 20.06
N THR A 61 -7.60 -1.08 20.36
CA THR A 61 -6.59 -0.43 19.51
C THR A 61 -5.59 -1.47 19.01
N ILE A 62 -5.39 -1.50 17.70
CA ILE A 62 -4.34 -2.26 17.03
C ILE A 62 -3.31 -1.27 16.54
N GLN A 63 -2.07 -1.45 16.99
CA GLN A 63 -1.00 -0.53 16.64
C GLN A 63 0.30 -1.26 16.35
N SER A 64 0.97 -0.85 15.27
CA SER A 64 2.34 -1.27 14.96
C SER A 64 2.49 -2.79 14.82
N ILE A 65 1.52 -3.43 14.15
CA ILE A 65 1.54 -4.86 13.86
C ILE A 65 1.89 -5.06 12.39
N THR A 66 2.83 -5.97 12.11
CA THR A 66 3.08 -6.46 10.75
C THR A 66 2.82 -7.96 10.67
N ILE A 67 1.94 -8.36 9.76
CA ILE A 67 1.62 -9.74 9.42
C ILE A 67 2.22 -10.05 8.05
N TYR A 68 3.16 -10.99 8.03
CA TYR A 68 3.80 -11.41 6.78
C TYR A 68 3.07 -12.52 6.05
N THR A 69 2.24 -13.27 6.78
CA THR A 69 1.39 -14.31 6.23
C THR A 69 0.28 -14.69 7.20
N SER A 70 -0.86 -15.13 6.67
CA SER A 70 -1.93 -15.79 7.42
C SER A 70 -2.57 -16.82 6.52
N TRP A 71 -2.98 -17.95 7.09
CA TRP A 71 -3.78 -18.96 6.39
C TRP A 71 -5.27 -18.57 6.34
N GLY A 72 -5.66 -17.49 6.99
CA GLY A 72 -6.97 -16.89 6.83
C GLY A 72 -6.80 -15.41 6.54
N MET A 73 -7.70 -14.64 7.10
CA MET A 73 -7.63 -13.19 7.06
C MET A 73 -6.50 -12.71 7.99
N GLY A 74 -5.99 -11.51 7.77
CA GLY A 74 -4.96 -10.90 8.63
C GLY A 74 -5.53 -10.58 10.01
N PHE A 75 -6.63 -9.83 10.04
CA PHE A 75 -7.34 -9.45 11.25
C PHE A 75 -8.84 -9.60 11.08
N VAL A 76 -9.50 -10.32 11.99
CA VAL A 76 -10.95 -10.52 11.98
C VAL A 76 -11.55 -10.05 13.29
N THR A 77 -12.65 -9.32 13.19
CA THR A 77 -13.49 -8.99 14.35
C THR A 77 -14.86 -9.63 14.24
N LEU A 78 -15.44 -9.99 15.38
CA LEU A 78 -16.84 -10.34 15.54
C LEU A 78 -17.40 -9.51 16.71
N ARG A 79 -18.44 -8.70 16.46
CA ARG A 79 -19.08 -7.86 17.49
C ARG A 79 -18.11 -6.91 18.18
N ALA A 80 -17.27 -6.24 17.39
CA ALA A 80 -16.37 -5.21 17.89
C ALA A 80 -17.09 -3.86 18.01
N LYS A 81 -16.84 -3.11 19.08
CA LYS A 81 -17.27 -1.72 19.23
C LYS A 81 -16.03 -0.84 19.39
N ARG A 82 -16.01 0.31 18.69
CA ARG A 82 -14.96 1.34 18.83
C ARG A 82 -13.56 0.81 18.55
N LEU A 83 -13.27 0.60 17.27
CA LEU A 83 -12.03 0.02 16.77
C LEU A 83 -11.09 1.10 16.24
N ASN A 84 -9.86 1.12 16.74
CA ASN A 84 -8.78 1.97 16.25
C ASN A 84 -7.68 1.08 15.65
N ILE A 85 -7.33 1.29 14.39
CA ILE A 85 -6.27 0.56 13.69
C ILE A 85 -5.26 1.59 13.18
N ASN A 86 -4.04 1.52 13.66
CA ASN A 86 -2.99 2.45 13.27
C ASN A 86 -1.70 1.68 12.94
N ASN A 87 -1.03 2.00 11.84
CA ASN A 87 0.26 1.36 11.53
C ASN A 87 0.14 -0.19 11.52
N TYR A 88 -0.94 -0.71 10.90
CA TYR A 88 -1.20 -2.13 10.73
C TYR A 88 -0.84 -2.55 9.30
N TYR A 89 0.06 -3.52 9.19
CA TYR A 89 0.65 -3.94 7.93
C TYR A 89 0.40 -5.41 7.66
N VAL A 90 -0.11 -5.72 6.47
CA VAL A 90 -0.11 -7.04 5.87
C VAL A 90 0.76 -6.96 4.62
N LEU A 91 1.94 -7.55 4.65
CA LEU A 91 2.96 -7.41 3.61
C LEU A 91 3.54 -8.78 3.25
N PRO A 92 3.86 -9.06 1.98
CA PRO A 92 4.58 -10.29 1.66
C PRO A 92 6.00 -10.21 2.22
N GLN A 93 6.52 -11.32 2.75
CA GLN A 93 7.94 -11.44 3.08
C GLN A 93 8.77 -11.66 1.82
N ASN A 94 10.04 -11.23 1.80
CA ASN A 94 10.96 -11.48 0.68
C ASN A 94 10.94 -12.95 0.24
N GLY A 95 10.77 -13.15 -1.07
CA GLY A 95 10.65 -14.47 -1.69
C GLY A 95 9.24 -15.08 -1.68
N ARG A 96 8.23 -14.40 -1.12
CA ARG A 96 6.82 -14.82 -1.21
C ARG A 96 6.03 -13.90 -2.14
N TRP A 97 5.15 -14.49 -2.93
CA TRP A 97 4.26 -13.75 -3.85
C TRP A 97 2.99 -13.25 -3.18
N MET A 98 2.67 -13.78 -1.99
CA MET A 98 1.43 -13.51 -1.28
C MET A 98 1.70 -13.33 0.21
N SER A 99 0.94 -12.43 0.84
CA SER A 99 0.92 -12.21 2.28
C SER A 99 -0.09 -13.14 2.95
N THR A 100 -1.30 -12.66 3.22
CA THR A 100 -2.45 -13.46 3.69
C THR A 100 -3.14 -14.12 2.50
N ILE A 101 -3.71 -15.31 2.70
CA ILE A 101 -4.35 -16.04 1.59
C ILE A 101 -5.76 -15.55 1.25
N VAL A 102 -6.39 -14.81 2.17
CA VAL A 102 -7.65 -14.09 1.99
C VAL A 102 -7.45 -12.65 2.50
N ASP A 103 -8.45 -12.02 3.10
CA ASP A 103 -8.51 -10.59 3.35
C ASP A 103 -7.41 -10.09 4.29
N CYS A 104 -7.03 -8.82 4.14
CA CYS A 104 -6.14 -8.16 5.09
C CYS A 104 -6.86 -7.89 6.43
N MET A 105 -8.09 -7.39 6.37
CA MET A 105 -8.96 -7.12 7.51
C MET A 105 -10.42 -7.47 7.18
N HIS A 106 -11.14 -8.05 8.14
CA HIS A 106 -12.57 -8.39 8.00
C HIS A 106 -13.35 -7.99 9.26
N PHE A 107 -14.40 -7.20 9.08
CA PHE A 107 -15.20 -6.66 10.18
C PHE A 107 -16.58 -7.30 10.22
N ILE A 108 -16.88 -8.04 11.30
CA ILE A 108 -18.14 -8.77 11.45
C ILE A 108 -18.99 -8.17 12.57
N ASP A 109 -20.22 -7.72 12.28
CA ASP A 109 -21.10 -6.98 13.23
C ASP A 109 -20.33 -5.92 14.05
N THR A 110 -19.50 -5.13 13.37
CA THR A 110 -18.75 -4.06 14.05
C THR A 110 -19.65 -2.87 14.26
N ARG A 111 -19.59 -2.18 15.39
CA ARG A 111 -20.52 -1.07 15.72
C ARG A 111 -19.79 0.19 16.18
N GLU A 112 -20.56 1.28 16.19
CA GLU A 112 -20.14 2.62 16.57
C GLU A 112 -19.11 3.23 15.61
N TYR A 113 -17.82 2.89 15.72
CA TYR A 113 -16.82 3.41 14.79
C TYR A 113 -15.67 2.44 14.51
N VAL A 114 -15.14 2.55 13.29
CA VAL A 114 -13.84 2.03 12.87
C VAL A 114 -13.00 3.19 12.35
N SER A 115 -11.87 3.43 12.99
CA SER A 115 -10.88 4.44 12.59
C SER A 115 -9.59 3.75 12.16
N MET A 116 -9.13 4.01 10.95
CA MET A 116 -7.93 3.42 10.37
C MET A 116 -6.97 4.49 9.86
N SER A 117 -5.70 4.39 10.25
CA SER A 117 -4.64 5.28 9.78
C SER A 117 -3.34 4.54 9.45
N ASP A 118 -2.58 5.10 8.50
CA ASP A 118 -1.17 4.77 8.23
C ASP A 118 -0.91 3.27 8.05
N SER A 119 -1.86 2.56 7.45
CA SER A 119 -1.89 1.10 7.35
C SER A 119 -1.66 0.64 5.92
N LYS A 120 -1.24 -0.63 5.74
CA LYS A 120 -0.85 -1.17 4.43
C LYS A 120 -1.33 -2.61 4.28
N CYS A 121 -2.03 -2.89 3.18
CA CYS A 121 -2.44 -4.23 2.79
C CYS A 121 -1.90 -4.52 1.40
N GLN A 122 -0.94 -5.44 1.31
CA GLN A 122 -0.26 -5.75 0.06
C GLN A 122 -0.23 -7.25 -0.23
N ALA A 123 -0.48 -7.60 -1.49
CA ALA A 123 -0.33 -8.95 -2.04
C ALA A 123 -1.13 -10.02 -1.29
N MET A 124 -2.29 -9.66 -0.74
CA MET A 124 -3.20 -10.61 -0.12
C MET A 124 -4.09 -11.30 -1.18
N GLY A 125 -4.60 -12.47 -0.84
CA GLY A 125 -5.39 -13.31 -1.73
C GLY A 125 -6.85 -12.89 -1.90
N ASP A 126 -7.34 -11.93 -1.11
CA ASP A 126 -8.66 -11.32 -1.29
C ASP A 126 -8.61 -9.80 -1.01
N ASP A 127 -9.63 -9.22 -0.36
CA ASP A 127 -9.78 -7.77 -0.19
C ASP A 127 -8.84 -7.17 0.89
N ALA A 128 -8.64 -5.85 0.87
CA ALA A 128 -7.98 -5.16 1.98
C ALA A 128 -8.89 -5.01 3.19
N THR A 129 -10.15 -4.67 2.93
CA THR A 129 -11.17 -4.62 3.97
C THR A 129 -12.47 -5.19 3.44
N ASN A 130 -13.11 -6.01 4.27
CA ASN A 130 -14.45 -6.53 4.02
C ASN A 130 -15.31 -6.43 5.29
N TRP A 131 -16.62 -6.44 5.09
CA TRP A 131 -17.65 -6.32 6.09
C TRP A 131 -18.60 -7.51 5.94
N THR A 132 -19.03 -8.08 7.05
CA THR A 132 -20.15 -9.04 7.02
C THR A 132 -21.01 -8.77 8.23
N ASP A 133 -22.32 -8.86 8.06
CA ASP A 133 -23.25 -8.81 9.17
C ASP A 133 -24.07 -10.10 9.20
N PRO A 134 -23.51 -11.21 9.73
CA PRO A 134 -24.35 -12.32 10.10
C PRO A 134 -25.30 -11.76 11.15
N LEU A 135 -26.62 -11.90 10.96
CA LEU A 135 -27.66 -11.43 11.88
C LEU A 135 -27.53 -12.09 13.28
N ASP A 136 -26.47 -11.75 13.99
CA ASP A 136 -26.03 -12.27 15.28
C ASP A 136 -26.27 -11.20 16.32
N VAL A 137 -27.57 -11.01 16.57
CA VAL A 137 -28.13 -9.83 17.23
C VAL A 137 -28.24 -10.03 18.74
N GLU A 138 -28.05 -8.94 19.48
CA GLU A 138 -28.22 -8.88 20.94
C GLU A 138 -29.43 -8.01 21.33
N VAL A 139 -29.84 -8.05 22.60
CA VAL A 139 -30.77 -7.06 23.15
C VAL A 139 -30.21 -5.66 22.90
N ASP A 140 -31.09 -4.70 22.65
CA ASP A 140 -30.76 -3.32 22.25
C ASP A 140 -30.14 -3.17 20.84
N THR A 141 -30.04 -4.26 20.06
CA THR A 141 -29.71 -4.17 18.63
C THR A 141 -30.93 -3.67 17.84
N SER A 142 -30.74 -2.65 17.00
CA SER A 142 -31.74 -2.14 16.08
C SER A 142 -31.64 -2.88 14.74
N LEU A 143 -32.78 -3.32 14.22
CA LEU A 143 -32.90 -3.97 12.92
C LEU A 143 -33.67 -3.11 11.95
N GLU A 144 -33.28 -3.18 10.68
CA GLU A 144 -34.01 -2.62 9.56
C GLU A 144 -34.56 -3.74 8.70
N PHE A 145 -35.80 -3.58 8.23
CA PHE A 145 -36.52 -4.58 7.46
C PHE A 145 -36.76 -4.10 6.02
N SER A 146 -36.48 -4.99 5.06
CA SER A 146 -36.76 -4.76 3.64
C SER A 146 -37.59 -5.90 3.04
N ASN A 147 -38.38 -5.58 2.02
CA ASN A 147 -39.25 -6.55 1.38
C ASN A 147 -38.42 -7.55 0.55
N ASN A 148 -38.83 -8.81 0.49
CA ASN A 148 -38.12 -9.83 -0.30
C ASN A 148 -38.10 -9.61 -1.82
N GLN A 149 -39.06 -8.88 -2.37
CA GLN A 149 -39.12 -8.48 -3.77
C GLN A 149 -38.35 -7.18 -4.05
N GLN A 150 -38.04 -6.40 -3.01
CA GLN A 150 -37.28 -5.15 -3.09
C GLN A 150 -36.27 -5.06 -1.92
N PRO A 151 -35.24 -5.91 -1.91
CA PRO A 151 -34.21 -5.88 -0.87
C PRO A 151 -33.51 -4.52 -0.82
N PHE A 152 -32.90 -4.20 0.33
CA PHE A 152 -32.17 -2.95 0.60
C PHE A 152 -33.04 -1.69 0.65
N THR A 153 -34.37 -1.83 0.48
CA THR A 153 -35.34 -0.74 0.64
C THR A 153 -36.04 -0.90 1.97
N VAL A 154 -35.54 -0.17 2.97
CA VAL A 154 -36.05 -0.23 4.35
C VAL A 154 -37.48 0.30 4.40
N HIS A 155 -38.42 -0.52 4.88
CA HIS A 155 -39.82 -0.15 5.07
C HIS A 155 -40.21 -0.03 6.55
N ASP A 156 -39.47 -0.69 7.44
CA ASP A 156 -39.65 -0.58 8.88
C ASP A 156 -38.32 -0.79 9.63
N ASN A 157 -38.22 -0.35 10.87
CA ASN A 157 -37.08 -0.61 11.75
C ASN A 157 -37.51 -0.65 13.21
N GLU A 158 -36.84 -1.46 14.03
CA GLU A 158 -37.18 -1.55 15.45
C GLU A 158 -36.03 -2.12 16.29
N THR A 159 -36.03 -1.85 17.59
CA THR A 159 -35.01 -2.31 18.53
C THR A 159 -35.45 -3.55 19.28
N ILE A 160 -34.52 -4.50 19.47
CA ILE A 160 -34.76 -5.74 20.19
C ILE A 160 -34.90 -5.47 21.69
N ALA A 161 -36.09 -5.71 22.25
CA ALA A 161 -36.35 -5.64 23.69
C ALA A 161 -35.95 -6.93 24.43
N SER A 162 -36.15 -8.09 23.81
CA SER A 162 -35.64 -9.36 24.34
C SER A 162 -35.44 -10.39 23.23
N LEU A 163 -34.53 -11.32 23.47
CA LEU A 163 -34.17 -12.37 22.52
C LEU A 163 -34.03 -13.72 23.23
N ILE A 164 -34.61 -14.75 22.61
CA ILE A 164 -34.48 -16.15 23.05
C ILE A 164 -33.87 -16.95 21.90
N PHE A 165 -32.78 -17.66 22.19
CA PHE A 165 -32.21 -18.65 21.28
C PHE A 165 -33.19 -19.81 21.13
N ASN A 166 -33.65 -20.05 19.90
CA ASN A 166 -34.57 -21.14 19.59
C ASN A 166 -33.82 -22.35 19.00
N SER A 167 -32.91 -22.11 18.05
CA SER A 167 -31.99 -23.12 17.49
C SER A 167 -30.75 -22.42 16.90
N THR A 168 -29.80 -23.19 16.34
CA THR A 168 -28.59 -22.63 15.69
C THR A 168 -28.92 -21.49 14.72
N ASN A 169 -29.95 -21.68 13.89
CA ASN A 169 -30.33 -20.75 12.82
C ASN A 169 -31.65 -20.02 13.09
N SER A 170 -32.14 -20.01 14.34
CA SER A 170 -33.43 -19.38 14.67
C SER A 170 -33.35 -18.66 16.02
N ARG A 171 -33.91 -17.44 16.05
CA ARG A 171 -34.09 -16.62 17.24
C ARG A 171 -35.56 -16.25 17.37
N LYS A 172 -36.05 -16.14 18.61
CA LYS A 172 -37.35 -15.51 18.92
C LYS A 172 -37.07 -14.13 19.49
N ILE A 173 -37.56 -13.11 18.80
CA ILE A 173 -37.29 -11.70 19.11
C ILE A 173 -38.59 -11.05 19.58
N ILE A 174 -38.50 -10.25 20.64
CA ILE A 174 -39.53 -9.29 21.05
C ILE A 174 -38.94 -7.91 20.85
N PHE A 175 -39.69 -7.06 20.16
CA PHE A 175 -39.30 -5.70 19.85
C PHE A 175 -39.83 -4.71 20.90
N THR A 176 -39.19 -3.54 20.99
CA THR A 176 -39.59 -2.45 21.88
C THR A 176 -40.95 -1.87 21.54
N ASN A 177 -41.30 -1.82 20.26
CA ASN A 177 -42.64 -1.45 19.78
C ASN A 177 -43.16 -2.47 18.76
N ILE A 178 -44.38 -2.23 18.27
CA ILE A 178 -44.99 -3.03 17.21
C ILE A 178 -44.21 -2.79 15.92
N VAL A 179 -43.76 -3.88 15.30
CA VAL A 179 -43.10 -3.85 13.98
C VAL A 179 -44.05 -4.41 12.91
N SER A 180 -44.07 -3.78 11.74
CA SER A 180 -44.87 -4.14 10.57
C SER A 180 -44.05 -4.95 9.57
N VAL A 181 -43.71 -6.20 9.92
CA VAL A 181 -42.93 -7.12 9.06
C VAL A 181 -43.78 -8.26 8.53
N ASN A 182 -43.47 -8.71 7.30
CA ASN A 182 -44.08 -9.89 6.70
C ASN A 182 -43.15 -11.11 6.76
N VAL A 183 -43.74 -12.30 6.75
CA VAL A 183 -42.96 -13.54 6.61
C VAL A 183 -42.21 -13.52 5.29
N GLY A 184 -40.89 -13.68 5.36
CA GLY A 184 -40.00 -13.67 4.21
C GLY A 184 -39.27 -12.34 4.01
N ASP A 185 -39.63 -11.27 4.72
CA ASP A 185 -38.86 -10.03 4.71
C ASP A 185 -37.42 -10.25 5.19
N TRP A 186 -36.52 -9.43 4.66
CA TRP A 186 -35.12 -9.42 5.04
C TRP A 186 -34.89 -8.48 6.21
N ALA A 187 -33.96 -8.84 7.08
CA ALA A 187 -33.52 -8.02 8.20
C ALA A 187 -32.01 -7.84 8.15
N CYS A 188 -31.54 -6.63 8.43
CA CYS A 188 -30.13 -6.31 8.63
C CYS A 188 -29.95 -5.51 9.92
N VAL A 189 -28.75 -5.53 10.49
CA VAL A 189 -28.43 -4.71 11.67
C VAL A 189 -28.29 -3.26 11.25
N ALA A 190 -29.05 -2.39 11.91
CA ALA A 190 -29.06 -0.96 11.64
C ALA A 190 -27.92 -0.21 12.35
N ASN A 191 -27.35 -0.80 13.41
CA ASN A 191 -26.28 -0.21 14.23
C ASN A 191 -24.90 -0.29 13.55
N THR A 192 -24.80 0.22 12.33
CA THR A 192 -23.56 0.21 11.56
C THR A 192 -22.53 1.22 12.08
N PRO A 193 -21.22 0.94 11.92
CA PRO A 193 -20.17 1.81 12.42
C PRO A 193 -19.85 2.93 11.42
N THR A 194 -19.57 4.13 11.92
CA THR A 194 -18.91 5.15 11.10
C THR A 194 -17.52 4.67 10.70
N LEU A 195 -17.14 4.84 9.43
CA LEU A 195 -15.85 4.37 8.92
C LEU A 195 -14.98 5.56 8.51
N THR A 196 -13.83 5.69 9.16
CA THR A 196 -12.81 6.70 8.82
C THR A 196 -11.53 6.00 8.41
N ILE A 197 -11.06 6.22 7.18
CA ILE A 197 -9.79 5.69 6.69
C ILE A 197 -8.90 6.83 6.21
N ARG A 198 -7.65 6.86 6.68
CA ARG A 198 -6.62 7.85 6.31
C ARG A 198 -5.33 7.14 5.94
N ASN A 199 -4.71 7.54 4.83
CA ASN A 199 -3.39 7.04 4.44
C ASN A 199 -3.28 5.50 4.42
N LEU A 200 -4.33 4.83 3.92
CA LEU A 200 -4.29 3.40 3.67
C LEU A 200 -3.59 3.14 2.34
N THR A 201 -2.68 2.17 2.28
CA THR A 201 -2.15 1.65 1.01
C THR A 201 -2.71 0.26 0.76
N VAL A 202 -3.36 0.07 -0.38
CA VAL A 202 -3.84 -1.22 -0.87
C VAL A 202 -3.11 -1.54 -2.17
N ALA A 203 -2.37 -2.65 -2.22
CA ALA A 203 -1.52 -2.93 -3.36
C ALA A 203 -1.45 -4.40 -3.79
N ASN A 204 -1.47 -4.65 -5.10
CA ASN A 204 -1.12 -5.94 -5.73
C ASN A 204 -1.96 -7.15 -5.25
N ASN A 205 -3.18 -6.94 -4.79
CA ASN A 205 -4.03 -8.01 -4.28
C ASN A 205 -4.90 -8.64 -5.36
N ARG A 206 -5.35 -9.87 -5.11
CA ARG A 206 -6.11 -10.68 -6.07
C ARG A 206 -7.53 -10.18 -6.35
N ALA A 207 -8.16 -9.49 -5.39
CA ALA A 207 -9.58 -9.14 -5.46
C ALA A 207 -9.79 -7.61 -5.43
N ARG A 208 -10.77 -7.13 -4.65
CA ARG A 208 -11.12 -5.70 -4.57
C ARG A 208 -10.18 -4.99 -3.59
N GLY A 209 -10.12 -3.67 -3.66
CA GLY A 209 -9.37 -2.90 -2.68
C GLY A 209 -10.11 -2.89 -1.35
N VAL A 210 -11.15 -2.05 -1.24
CA VAL A 210 -12.05 -2.02 -0.08
C VAL A 210 -13.48 -2.34 -0.51
N LEU A 211 -14.12 -3.31 0.15
CA LEU A 211 -15.56 -3.53 0.09
C LEU A 211 -16.24 -2.69 1.19
N LEU A 212 -17.31 -1.98 0.84
CA LEU A 212 -18.01 -1.03 1.71
C LEU A 212 -19.48 -1.40 1.87
N GLU A 213 -19.87 -1.74 3.10
CA GLU A 213 -21.22 -2.15 3.49
C GLU A 213 -21.60 -1.52 4.84
N THR A 214 -21.27 -0.24 5.01
CA THR A 214 -21.55 0.53 6.23
C THR A 214 -21.93 1.98 5.89
N ARG A 215 -22.17 2.83 6.91
CA ARG A 215 -22.69 4.19 6.75
C ARG A 215 -21.74 5.24 7.31
N ASN A 216 -21.80 6.45 6.77
CA ASN A 216 -20.92 7.57 7.14
C ASN A 216 -19.45 7.18 6.92
N ILE A 217 -19.12 6.93 5.65
CA ILE A 217 -17.80 6.47 5.23
C ILE A 217 -16.99 7.67 4.74
N ASP A 218 -15.78 7.83 5.25
CA ASP A 218 -14.85 8.86 4.83
C ASP A 218 -13.45 8.26 4.63
N ILE A 219 -13.08 8.05 3.37
CA ILE A 219 -11.79 7.48 2.95
C ILE A 219 -10.99 8.57 2.26
N ARG A 220 -9.84 8.92 2.84
CA ARG A 220 -8.98 9.98 2.30
C ARG A 220 -7.53 9.62 2.23
N GLN A 221 -6.84 10.30 1.31
CA GLN A 221 -5.38 10.30 1.22
C GLN A 221 -4.81 8.88 1.11
N SER A 222 -5.60 7.96 0.54
CA SER A 222 -5.28 6.55 0.44
C SER A 222 -4.82 6.21 -0.98
N LEU A 223 -3.94 5.21 -1.08
CA LEU A 223 -3.37 4.73 -2.33
C LEU A 223 -3.93 3.35 -2.64
N PHE A 224 -4.54 3.22 -3.81
CA PHE A 224 -4.92 1.94 -4.40
C PHE A 224 -4.03 1.70 -5.61
N TYR A 225 -3.31 0.59 -5.62
CA TYR A 225 -2.33 0.29 -6.66
C TYR A 225 -2.42 -1.16 -7.12
N ARG A 226 -2.73 -1.39 -8.40
CA ARG A 226 -2.72 -2.75 -8.99
C ARG A 226 -3.61 -3.74 -8.25
N THR A 227 -4.80 -3.29 -7.86
CA THR A 227 -5.87 -4.19 -7.44
C THR A 227 -6.36 -4.95 -8.68
N SER A 228 -6.49 -6.27 -8.60
CA SER A 228 -7.01 -7.04 -9.74
C SER A 228 -8.49 -6.75 -10.01
N GLY A 229 -9.28 -6.46 -8.98
CA GLY A 229 -10.64 -5.96 -9.09
C GLY A 229 -10.75 -4.47 -8.78
N SER A 230 -11.98 -3.98 -8.61
CA SER A 230 -12.26 -2.58 -8.26
C SER A 230 -11.50 -2.15 -7.01
N ALA A 231 -10.90 -0.97 -7.04
CA ALA A 231 -10.24 -0.37 -5.89
C ALA A 231 -11.23 -0.13 -4.74
N VAL A 232 -12.46 0.25 -5.08
CA VAL A 232 -13.57 0.39 -4.14
C VAL A 232 -14.77 -0.35 -4.71
N LEU A 233 -15.34 -1.27 -3.93
CA LEU A 233 -16.62 -1.92 -4.23
C LEU A 233 -17.64 -1.53 -3.18
N ILE A 234 -18.81 -1.08 -3.62
CA ILE A 234 -19.96 -0.79 -2.78
C ILE A 234 -21.06 -1.77 -3.19
N GLN A 235 -21.30 -2.78 -2.35
CA GLN A 235 -22.17 -3.90 -2.69
C GLN A 235 -22.83 -4.46 -1.44
N PRO A 236 -24.06 -4.07 -1.09
CA PRO A 236 -24.88 -4.96 -0.27
C PRO A 236 -25.25 -6.21 -1.10
N SER A 237 -25.30 -7.38 -0.48
CA SER A 237 -25.44 -8.66 -1.19
C SER A 237 -26.39 -9.64 -0.53
N MET A 238 -27.45 -10.02 -1.25
CA MET A 238 -28.37 -11.08 -0.86
C MET A 238 -27.79 -12.48 -1.04
N TYR A 239 -26.77 -12.63 -1.89
CA TYR A 239 -26.10 -13.90 -2.13
C TYR A 239 -25.12 -14.21 -1.00
N TRP A 240 -24.38 -13.20 -0.56
CA TRP A 240 -23.43 -13.33 0.56
C TRP A 240 -24.09 -13.11 1.92
N HIS A 241 -25.35 -12.62 1.93
CA HIS A 241 -26.06 -12.21 3.14
C HIS A 241 -25.30 -11.10 3.88
N GLU A 242 -24.87 -10.10 3.11
CA GLU A 242 -23.97 -9.03 3.47
C GLU A 242 -24.64 -7.67 3.25
N GLY A 243 -24.41 -6.73 4.17
CA GLY A 243 -25.10 -5.45 4.24
C GLY A 243 -24.91 -4.77 5.59
N PRO A 244 -25.56 -3.61 5.81
CA PRO A 244 -26.58 -2.97 4.95
C PRO A 244 -25.98 -2.20 3.77
N GLU A 245 -26.84 -1.55 2.99
CA GLU A 245 -26.41 -0.67 1.91
C GLU A 245 -25.58 0.51 2.41
N ALA A 246 -24.49 0.78 1.71
CA ALA A 246 -23.63 1.89 2.06
C ALA A 246 -24.31 3.24 1.79
N ARG A 247 -24.09 4.20 2.70
CA ARG A 247 -24.62 5.56 2.58
C ARG A 247 -23.63 6.61 3.08
N LYS A 248 -23.68 7.81 2.52
CA LYS A 248 -22.79 8.94 2.87
C LYS A 248 -21.32 8.55 2.72
N VAL A 249 -20.94 8.19 1.50
CA VAL A 249 -19.60 7.76 1.14
C VAL A 249 -18.82 8.95 0.59
N SER A 250 -17.66 9.24 1.20
CA SER A 250 -16.73 10.28 0.75
C SER A 250 -15.41 9.63 0.38
N LEU A 251 -15.07 9.66 -0.91
CA LEU A 251 -13.80 9.19 -1.46
C LEU A 251 -13.03 10.43 -1.92
N ILE A 252 -12.21 10.98 -1.03
CA ILE A 252 -11.62 12.32 -1.22
C ILE A 252 -10.09 12.24 -1.20
N GLU A 253 -9.41 12.92 -2.11
CA GLU A 253 -7.94 12.99 -2.12
C GLU A 253 -7.25 11.62 -2.20
N ASN A 254 -7.87 10.64 -2.86
CA ASN A 254 -7.29 9.31 -3.03
C ASN A 254 -6.52 9.21 -4.35
N ILE A 255 -5.61 8.24 -4.43
CA ILE A 255 -4.84 7.94 -5.64
C ILE A 255 -5.14 6.51 -6.08
N TYR A 256 -5.53 6.35 -7.34
CA TYR A 256 -5.86 5.06 -7.96
C TYR A 256 -4.95 4.85 -9.16
N ILE A 257 -4.21 3.75 -9.19
CA ILE A 257 -3.19 3.46 -10.21
C ILE A 257 -3.30 2.01 -10.65
N ASP A 258 -3.48 1.81 -11.96
CA ASP A 258 -3.53 0.48 -12.60
C ASP A 258 -4.52 -0.46 -11.87
N ASN A 259 -5.67 0.05 -11.43
CA ASN A 259 -6.65 -0.73 -10.69
C ASN A 259 -7.63 -1.43 -11.62
N ASN A 260 -8.25 -2.50 -11.14
CA ASN A 260 -9.27 -3.23 -11.87
C ASN A 260 -8.72 -3.85 -13.18
N GLU A 261 -7.50 -4.40 -13.13
CA GLU A 261 -6.77 -4.92 -14.31
C GLU A 261 -6.76 -6.46 -14.44
N GLY A 262 -7.32 -7.18 -13.47
CA GLY A 262 -7.02 -8.59 -13.25
C GLY A 262 -8.24 -9.52 -13.21
N ILE A 263 -8.07 -10.69 -12.60
CA ILE A 263 -9.07 -11.77 -12.63
C ILE A 263 -10.38 -11.48 -11.88
N ALA A 264 -10.37 -10.46 -11.00
CA ALA A 264 -11.53 -10.01 -10.23
C ALA A 264 -12.11 -8.71 -10.79
N GLN A 265 -11.78 -8.37 -12.04
CA GLN A 265 -12.17 -7.14 -12.71
C GLN A 265 -13.71 -6.99 -12.74
N GLY A 266 -14.20 -5.87 -12.22
CA GLY A 266 -15.54 -5.34 -12.44
C GLY A 266 -15.56 -4.35 -13.61
N LYS A 267 -16.65 -3.59 -13.80
CA LYS A 267 -16.69 -2.57 -14.86
C LYS A 267 -15.90 -1.31 -14.49
N GLY A 268 -15.97 -0.88 -13.22
CA GLY A 268 -15.33 0.34 -12.76
C GLY A 268 -14.10 0.13 -11.85
N ILE A 269 -13.17 1.09 -11.85
CA ILE A 269 -12.18 1.25 -10.78
C ILE A 269 -12.91 1.43 -9.44
N ILE A 270 -13.96 2.24 -9.43
CA ILE A 270 -14.95 2.30 -8.35
C ILE A 270 -16.21 1.61 -8.87
N THR A 271 -16.74 0.64 -8.13
CA THR A 271 -17.94 -0.11 -8.53
C THR A 271 -19.01 0.02 -7.48
N ILE A 272 -20.20 0.44 -7.91
CA ILE A 272 -21.42 0.46 -7.11
C ILE A 272 -22.37 -0.54 -7.73
N LEU A 273 -22.60 -1.66 -7.03
CA LEU A 273 -23.34 -2.80 -7.58
C LEU A 273 -23.99 -3.59 -6.43
N PRO A 274 -25.26 -3.28 -6.06
CA PRO A 274 -25.99 -4.16 -5.16
C PRO A 274 -26.22 -5.51 -5.83
N HIS A 275 -26.23 -6.57 -5.03
CA HIS A 275 -26.46 -7.92 -5.54
C HIS A 275 -27.73 -8.54 -4.91
N PRO A 276 -28.77 -8.84 -5.70
CA PRO A 276 -28.90 -8.55 -7.14
C PRO A 276 -29.13 -7.05 -7.41
N PRO A 277 -28.92 -6.59 -8.66
CA PRO A 277 -29.36 -5.27 -9.09
C PRO A 277 -30.86 -5.07 -8.86
N GLN A 278 -31.25 -3.84 -8.51
CA GLN A 278 -32.62 -3.45 -8.19
C GLN A 278 -33.27 -2.66 -9.33
N LEU A 279 -34.59 -2.47 -9.27
CA LEU A 279 -35.31 -1.57 -10.20
C LEU A 279 -35.34 -0.11 -9.73
N ILE A 280 -34.91 0.14 -8.50
CA ILE A 280 -34.87 1.47 -7.89
C ILE A 280 -33.48 1.74 -7.31
N SER A 281 -33.18 3.01 -7.07
CA SER A 281 -31.94 3.40 -6.39
C SER A 281 -31.98 3.01 -4.91
N VAL A 282 -30.96 2.30 -4.43
CA VAL A 282 -30.85 1.83 -3.02
C VAL A 282 -29.57 2.33 -2.33
N ILE A 283 -28.54 2.69 -3.08
CA ILE A 283 -27.27 3.22 -2.54
C ILE A 283 -27.27 4.75 -2.68
N ASN A 284 -26.99 5.47 -1.60
CA ASN A 284 -27.26 6.90 -1.52
C ASN A 284 -26.07 7.74 -1.02
N ASP A 285 -26.00 8.99 -1.48
CA ASP A 285 -25.06 10.02 -1.00
C ASP A 285 -23.58 9.62 -1.19
N ILE A 286 -23.09 9.67 -2.42
CA ILE A 286 -21.70 9.33 -2.74
C ILE A 286 -20.98 10.55 -3.30
N ARG A 287 -19.74 10.78 -2.85
CA ARG A 287 -18.87 11.84 -3.35
C ARG A 287 -17.50 11.29 -3.70
N ILE A 288 -17.03 11.62 -4.90
CA ILE A 288 -15.71 11.28 -5.41
C ILE A 288 -15.03 12.60 -5.75
N GLU A 289 -14.14 13.06 -4.89
CA GLU A 289 -13.64 14.44 -4.95
C GLU A 289 -12.11 14.51 -4.90
N SER A 290 -11.54 15.43 -5.66
CA SER A 290 -10.11 15.80 -5.60
C SER A 290 -9.15 14.60 -5.65
N SER A 291 -9.53 13.52 -6.33
CA SER A 291 -8.75 12.29 -6.43
C SER A 291 -8.00 12.21 -7.75
N THR A 292 -6.94 11.41 -7.77
CA THR A 292 -6.09 11.19 -8.94
C THR A 292 -6.26 9.76 -9.44
N PHE A 293 -6.63 9.60 -10.71
CA PHE A 293 -6.80 8.32 -11.39
C PHE A 293 -5.81 8.17 -12.52
N TYR A 294 -5.10 7.05 -12.51
CA TYR A 294 -4.14 6.61 -13.49
C TYR A 294 -4.57 5.24 -13.99
N PHE A 295 -5.22 5.22 -15.15
CA PHE A 295 -5.74 3.97 -15.72
C PHE A 295 -4.57 3.11 -16.19
N GLY A 296 -4.65 1.82 -15.87
CA GLY A 296 -3.79 0.84 -16.50
C GLY A 296 -4.30 0.48 -17.90
N ILE A 297 -3.61 -0.46 -18.55
CA ILE A 297 -3.88 -0.85 -19.94
C ILE A 297 -5.16 -1.68 -20.08
N HIS A 298 -5.65 -2.29 -18.99
CA HIS A 298 -6.83 -3.14 -18.96
C HIS A 298 -7.98 -2.53 -18.14
N SER A 299 -7.77 -1.39 -17.50
CA SER A 299 -8.78 -0.63 -16.76
C SER A 299 -9.91 -0.34 -17.72
N GLN A 300 -11.14 -0.62 -17.32
CA GLN A 300 -12.30 -0.41 -18.19
C GLN A 300 -12.88 0.99 -17.99
N GLU A 301 -13.66 1.18 -16.92
CA GLU A 301 -14.35 2.43 -16.63
C GLU A 301 -13.81 3.06 -15.34
N LEU A 302 -14.05 4.37 -15.18
CA LEU A 302 -13.82 5.04 -13.90
C LEU A 302 -14.80 4.49 -12.86
N LEU A 303 -16.07 4.38 -13.26
CA LEU A 303 -17.17 4.14 -12.35
C LEU A 303 -18.27 3.26 -12.97
N GLN A 304 -18.66 2.22 -12.26
CA GLN A 304 -19.94 1.54 -12.44
C GLN A 304 -20.96 2.08 -11.44
N CYS A 305 -22.10 2.59 -11.93
CA CYS A 305 -23.08 3.33 -11.14
C CYS A 305 -24.47 2.67 -11.20
N ASP A 306 -24.64 1.57 -10.47
CA ASP A 306 -25.89 0.80 -10.45
C ASP A 306 -26.70 1.14 -9.20
N ASN A 307 -28.01 1.37 -9.38
CA ASN A 307 -28.97 1.67 -8.32
C ASN A 307 -28.52 2.77 -7.35
N THR A 308 -27.85 3.79 -7.89
CA THR A 308 -27.27 4.87 -7.12
C THR A 308 -28.18 6.10 -7.13
N ASN A 309 -28.27 6.78 -6.00
CA ASN A 309 -28.92 8.07 -5.90
C ASN A 309 -27.98 9.10 -5.24
N LYS A 310 -27.90 10.28 -5.85
CA LYS A 310 -27.10 11.41 -5.34
C LYS A 310 -25.61 11.09 -5.28
N LEU A 311 -25.04 10.96 -6.47
CA LEU A 311 -23.60 10.83 -6.70
C LEU A 311 -23.05 12.15 -7.25
N PHE A 312 -21.94 12.60 -6.68
CA PHE A 312 -21.23 13.80 -7.13
C PHE A 312 -19.74 13.51 -7.39
N ILE A 313 -19.26 13.90 -8.58
CA ILE A 313 -17.87 13.69 -9.01
C ILE A 313 -17.23 15.06 -9.31
N SER A 314 -16.28 15.51 -8.49
CA SER A 314 -15.71 16.86 -8.65
C SER A 314 -14.22 16.98 -8.42
N GLY A 315 -13.54 17.82 -9.21
CA GLY A 315 -12.14 18.16 -8.96
C GLY A 315 -11.14 17.03 -9.19
N ASN A 316 -11.52 15.95 -9.88
CA ASN A 316 -10.65 14.79 -10.06
C ASN A 316 -9.73 14.96 -11.28
N TYR A 317 -8.52 14.40 -11.18
CA TYR A 317 -7.61 14.25 -12.30
C TYR A 317 -7.66 12.82 -12.82
N ILE A 318 -7.96 12.63 -14.10
CA ILE A 318 -8.17 11.31 -14.72
C ILE A 318 -7.27 11.20 -15.95
N ALA A 319 -6.18 10.46 -15.82
CA ALA A 319 -5.34 10.07 -16.94
C ALA A 319 -5.76 8.69 -17.45
N THR A 320 -6.19 8.64 -18.71
CA THR A 320 -6.68 7.43 -19.34
C THR A 320 -6.33 7.39 -20.82
N ASN A 321 -6.08 6.20 -21.36
CA ASN A 321 -5.95 5.98 -22.80
C ASN A 321 -7.21 5.34 -23.40
N ASN A 322 -8.28 5.19 -22.61
CA ASN A 322 -9.49 4.55 -23.07
C ASN A 322 -10.31 5.45 -23.98
N SER A 323 -10.89 4.85 -25.03
CA SER A 323 -11.79 5.53 -25.96
C SER A 323 -13.27 5.34 -25.60
N ILE A 324 -13.57 4.57 -24.54
CA ILE A 324 -14.92 4.24 -24.10
C ILE A 324 -15.42 5.24 -23.03
N PRO A 325 -16.76 5.38 -22.86
CA PRO A 325 -17.33 6.15 -21.77
C PRO A 325 -16.75 5.72 -20.42
N LEU A 326 -16.49 6.70 -19.54
CA LEU A 326 -15.85 6.46 -18.25
C LEU A 326 -16.83 6.01 -17.17
N ILE A 327 -18.14 6.17 -17.40
CA ILE A 327 -19.18 5.92 -16.40
C ILE A 327 -20.29 5.08 -17.02
N SER A 328 -20.60 3.91 -16.44
CA SER A 328 -21.82 3.16 -16.76
C SER A 328 -22.92 3.45 -15.74
N ILE A 329 -24.17 3.55 -16.21
CA ILE A 329 -25.34 3.91 -15.39
C ILE A 329 -26.44 2.85 -15.53
N CYS A 330 -26.91 2.30 -14.42
CA CYS A 330 -28.03 1.37 -14.36
C CYS A 330 -29.04 1.79 -13.27
N ASN A 331 -30.29 2.05 -13.64
CA ASN A 331 -31.41 2.34 -12.70
C ASN A 331 -31.05 3.37 -11.61
N SER A 332 -30.33 4.43 -11.99
CA SER A 332 -29.70 5.40 -11.08
C SER A 332 -30.24 6.81 -11.30
N ARG A 333 -30.15 7.67 -10.29
CA ARG A 333 -30.68 9.03 -10.35
C ARG A 333 -29.84 10.08 -9.63
N ASN A 334 -30.02 11.35 -9.98
CA ASN A 334 -29.30 12.47 -9.36
C ASN A 334 -27.78 12.26 -9.42
N ILE A 335 -27.26 12.07 -10.63
CA ILE A 335 -25.84 11.84 -10.87
C ILE A 335 -25.28 13.10 -11.52
N SER A 336 -24.28 13.73 -10.91
CA SER A 336 -23.68 14.94 -11.46
C SER A 336 -22.16 14.99 -11.33
N ALA A 337 -21.53 15.78 -12.18
CA ALA A 337 -20.10 16.01 -12.16
C ALA A 337 -19.75 17.46 -12.51
N GLU A 338 -18.62 17.94 -12.00
CA GLU A 338 -18.07 19.25 -12.37
C GLU A 338 -16.54 19.28 -12.22
N ASN A 339 -15.88 20.21 -12.89
CA ASN A 339 -14.47 20.55 -12.64
C ASN A 339 -13.50 19.35 -12.64
N ASN A 340 -13.72 18.32 -13.47
CA ASN A 340 -12.78 17.21 -13.61
C ASN A 340 -11.83 17.45 -14.78
N CYS A 341 -10.56 17.07 -14.62
CA CYS A 341 -9.54 17.13 -15.65
C CYS A 341 -9.33 15.73 -16.23
N VAL A 342 -9.66 15.55 -17.50
CA VAL A 342 -9.40 14.29 -18.22
C VAL A 342 -8.26 14.48 -19.20
N VAL A 343 -7.21 13.68 -19.04
CA VAL A 343 -6.05 13.65 -19.93
C VAL A 343 -6.07 12.34 -20.71
N ASN A 344 -6.30 12.44 -22.02
CA ASN A 344 -6.25 11.31 -22.95
C ASN A 344 -5.39 11.65 -24.16
N ASN A 345 -4.32 10.88 -24.35
CA ASN A 345 -3.32 11.13 -25.39
C ASN A 345 -3.62 10.41 -26.72
N GLN A 346 -4.63 9.55 -26.77
CA GLN A 346 -4.94 8.74 -27.95
C GLN A 346 -6.18 9.25 -28.69
N THR A 347 -7.28 9.45 -27.97
CA THR A 347 -8.59 9.77 -28.56
C THR A 347 -9.36 10.73 -27.68
N LYS A 348 -10.03 11.71 -28.29
CA LYS A 348 -10.97 12.58 -27.57
C LYS A 348 -12.19 11.76 -27.13
N ILE A 349 -12.57 11.88 -25.86
CA ILE A 349 -13.82 11.31 -25.33
C ILE A 349 -14.93 12.33 -25.55
N ASP A 350 -15.91 12.00 -26.37
CA ASP A 350 -17.07 12.86 -26.65
C ASP A 350 -18.26 12.57 -25.73
N GLU A 351 -18.40 11.32 -25.27
CA GLU A 351 -19.43 10.88 -24.32
C GLU A 351 -18.77 10.23 -23.08
N TYR A 352 -19.01 10.81 -21.91
CA TYR A 352 -18.36 10.37 -20.66
C TYR A 352 -19.16 9.30 -19.90
N TYR A 353 -20.41 9.06 -20.30
CA TYR A 353 -21.23 8.04 -19.69
C TYR A 353 -22.06 7.27 -20.72
N THR A 354 -22.46 6.06 -20.36
CA THR A 354 -23.42 5.24 -21.10
C THR A 354 -24.44 4.65 -20.13
N PHE A 355 -25.60 4.27 -20.66
CA PHE A 355 -26.53 3.42 -19.91
C PHE A 355 -26.11 1.96 -20.10
N ASP A 356 -26.06 1.22 -19.00
CA ASP A 356 -25.90 -0.22 -19.06
C ASP A 356 -27.21 -0.82 -19.60
N GLU A 357 -27.13 -1.58 -20.69
CA GLU A 357 -28.28 -2.25 -21.30
C GLU A 357 -28.27 -3.77 -21.03
N THR A 358 -27.49 -4.21 -20.03
CA THR A 358 -27.52 -5.60 -19.55
C THR A 358 -28.74 -5.91 -18.68
N ASN A 359 -28.99 -7.19 -18.39
CA ASN A 359 -30.25 -7.70 -17.86
C ASN A 359 -30.67 -7.04 -16.53
N LEU A 360 -31.88 -6.45 -16.49
CA LEU A 360 -32.51 -5.60 -15.44
C LEU A 360 -32.22 -4.08 -15.49
N CYS A 361 -31.21 -3.62 -16.22
CA CYS A 361 -30.95 -2.19 -16.38
C CYS A 361 -31.87 -1.59 -17.43
N LEU A 362 -32.68 -0.59 -17.04
CA LEU A 362 -33.63 0.07 -17.92
C LEU A 362 -33.37 1.58 -17.92
N LYS A 363 -33.00 2.12 -19.07
CA LYS A 363 -32.68 3.55 -19.24
C LYS A 363 -33.79 4.48 -18.72
N ASN A 364 -35.06 4.12 -18.88
CA ASN A 364 -36.20 4.91 -18.40
C ASN A 364 -36.38 4.91 -16.88
N LEU A 365 -35.72 4.00 -16.15
CA LEU A 365 -35.66 4.01 -14.68
C LEU A 365 -34.52 4.89 -14.16
N SER A 366 -33.64 5.38 -15.04
CA SER A 366 -32.63 6.36 -14.70
C SER A 366 -33.11 7.79 -14.99
N SER A 367 -32.76 8.75 -14.13
CA SER A 367 -33.23 10.15 -14.28
C SER A 367 -32.28 11.15 -13.64
N LEU A 368 -32.31 12.42 -14.09
CA LEU A 368 -31.49 13.49 -13.50
C LEU A 368 -29.99 13.16 -13.57
N ILE A 369 -29.52 12.83 -14.78
CA ILE A 369 -28.11 12.55 -15.09
C ILE A 369 -27.51 13.82 -15.73
N ASP A 370 -26.66 14.52 -14.99
CA ASP A 370 -26.00 15.76 -15.37
C ASP A 370 -24.47 15.55 -15.47
N LEU A 371 -24.07 14.87 -16.54
CA LEU A 371 -22.66 14.56 -16.86
C LEU A 371 -22.26 15.19 -18.21
N PRO A 372 -22.35 16.51 -18.37
CA PRO A 372 -22.02 17.17 -19.64
C PRO A 372 -20.51 17.07 -19.91
N PRO A 373 -20.06 17.11 -21.18
CA PRO A 373 -18.63 17.17 -21.48
C PRO A 373 -17.87 18.31 -20.78
N SER A 374 -18.55 19.42 -20.45
CA SER A 374 -17.97 20.52 -19.68
C SER A 374 -17.63 20.17 -18.23
N ALA A 375 -18.17 19.07 -17.69
CA ALA A 375 -17.80 18.58 -16.37
C ALA A 375 -16.43 17.90 -16.34
N PHE A 376 -15.86 17.59 -17.51
CA PHE A 376 -14.64 16.78 -17.69
C PHE A 376 -13.55 17.47 -18.53
N ASN A 377 -13.74 18.75 -18.86
CA ASN A 377 -12.83 19.51 -19.73
C ASN A 377 -11.91 20.49 -18.98
N SER A 378 -11.82 20.37 -17.65
CA SER A 378 -10.92 21.21 -16.86
C SER A 378 -9.46 20.84 -17.12
N SER A 379 -8.54 21.76 -16.80
CA SER A 379 -7.10 21.55 -16.95
C SER A 379 -6.37 21.97 -15.68
N PHE A 380 -5.88 20.99 -14.93
CA PHE A 380 -5.09 21.19 -13.72
C PHE A 380 -4.16 19.99 -13.52
N PRO A 381 -3.02 20.15 -12.82
CA PRO A 381 -2.18 19.01 -12.45
C PRO A 381 -2.90 18.10 -11.43
N PRO A 382 -2.47 16.84 -11.26
CA PRO A 382 -3.08 15.95 -10.30
C PRO A 382 -3.17 16.58 -8.89
N PRO A 383 -4.37 16.62 -8.27
CA PRO A 383 -4.58 17.31 -6.98
C PRO A 383 -3.86 16.62 -5.83
N VAL A 384 -3.61 15.32 -5.93
CA VAL A 384 -2.85 14.53 -4.97
C VAL A 384 -1.82 13.68 -5.72
N ILE A 385 -0.56 13.73 -5.27
CA ILE A 385 0.58 13.05 -5.89
C ILE A 385 1.40 12.34 -4.80
N ARG A 386 1.83 11.11 -5.09
CA ARG A 386 2.83 10.37 -4.31
C ARG A 386 4.19 10.43 -5.00
N LYS A 387 5.14 11.15 -4.40
CA LYS A 387 6.48 11.40 -4.96
C LYS A 387 7.27 10.10 -5.18
N ASP A 388 7.06 9.12 -4.31
CA ASP A 388 7.57 7.75 -4.41
C ASP A 388 7.06 7.03 -5.67
N PHE A 389 5.96 7.46 -6.28
CA PHE A 389 5.32 6.76 -7.41
C PHE A 389 5.70 7.28 -8.79
N PHE A 390 5.98 8.58 -8.92
CA PHE A 390 6.38 9.17 -10.21
C PHE A 390 7.76 8.69 -10.69
N LEU A 391 8.56 8.11 -9.79
CA LEU A 391 9.78 7.39 -10.13
C LEU A 391 9.51 5.96 -10.62
N TYR A 392 8.31 5.40 -10.39
CA TYR A 392 8.04 3.97 -10.48
C TYR A 392 7.12 3.50 -11.62
N ASN A 393 6.22 4.30 -12.21
CA ASN A 393 5.73 4.02 -13.59
C ASN A 393 4.77 5.03 -14.23
N HIS A 394 4.90 5.18 -15.56
CA HIS A 394 3.75 5.02 -16.47
C HIS A 394 4.07 4.71 -17.94
N GLN A 395 5.33 4.44 -18.32
CA GLN A 395 5.64 4.00 -19.70
C GLN A 395 6.67 2.89 -19.79
N TYR A 396 7.25 2.42 -18.68
CA TYR A 396 8.40 1.53 -18.76
C TYR A 396 8.33 0.42 -17.71
N GLN A 397 8.25 -0.82 -18.19
CA GLN A 397 8.59 -1.97 -17.36
C GLN A 397 10.03 -1.77 -16.87
N LEU A 398 10.21 -1.67 -15.55
CA LEU A 398 11.54 -1.61 -14.93
C LEU A 398 11.92 -3.02 -14.50
N ASN A 399 13.08 -3.49 -14.94
CA ASN A 399 13.75 -4.64 -14.36
C ASN A 399 14.45 -4.18 -13.09
N ILE A 400 13.92 -4.59 -11.94
CA ILE A 400 14.57 -4.37 -10.64
C ILE A 400 15.40 -5.59 -10.31
N ARG A 401 16.71 -5.40 -10.15
CA ARG A 401 17.62 -6.44 -9.65
C ARG A 401 18.15 -6.02 -8.28
N ASN A 402 17.69 -6.71 -7.25
CA ASN A 402 18.22 -6.55 -5.91
C ASN A 402 19.50 -7.38 -5.78
N TYR A 403 20.61 -6.72 -5.47
CA TYR A 403 21.85 -7.36 -5.08
C TYR A 403 22.61 -6.41 -4.15
N PHE A 404 23.16 -6.96 -3.07
CA PHE A 404 23.87 -6.19 -2.06
C PHE A 404 25.36 -6.34 -2.29
N GLU A 405 26.01 -5.24 -2.66
CA GLU A 405 27.47 -5.16 -2.73
C GLU A 405 27.97 -4.14 -1.72
N TYR A 406 29.02 -4.53 -1.00
CA TYR A 406 29.67 -3.69 0.00
C TYR A 406 31.16 -3.67 -0.30
N SER A 407 31.72 -2.48 -0.41
CA SER A 407 33.15 -2.28 -0.52
C SER A 407 33.66 -1.34 0.56
N PHE A 408 34.92 -1.58 0.94
CA PHE A 408 35.64 -0.76 1.89
C PHE A 408 37.07 -0.60 1.42
N GLU A 409 37.48 0.64 1.21
CA GLU A 409 38.79 1.00 0.67
C GLU A 409 39.43 2.17 1.43
N ILE A 410 40.76 2.20 1.40
CA ILE A 410 41.57 3.25 2.03
C ILE A 410 42.38 3.93 0.95
N HIS A 411 42.18 5.24 0.80
CA HIS A 411 42.83 6.05 -0.22
C HIS A 411 43.76 7.08 0.42
N ILE A 412 44.90 7.32 -0.23
CA ILE A 412 45.80 8.43 0.10
C ILE A 412 45.87 9.28 -1.16
N ILE A 413 44.96 10.23 -1.24
CA ILE A 413 44.78 11.10 -2.39
C ILE A 413 44.54 12.52 -1.89
N ASN A 414 44.97 13.50 -2.67
CA ASN A 414 44.86 14.90 -2.27
C ASN A 414 44.37 15.81 -3.40
N SER A 415 44.47 15.37 -4.65
CA SER A 415 44.11 16.18 -5.80
C SER A 415 42.60 16.10 -6.10
N PHE A 416 42.08 17.18 -6.69
CA PHE A 416 40.73 17.20 -7.25
C PHE A 416 40.51 16.04 -8.21
N THR A 417 41.47 15.78 -9.11
CA THR A 417 41.34 14.74 -10.14
C THR A 417 41.21 13.35 -9.54
N GLU A 418 41.98 13.02 -8.50
CA GLU A 418 41.88 11.73 -7.82
C GLU A 418 40.54 11.57 -7.08
N LYS A 419 40.07 12.63 -6.40
CA LYS A 419 38.77 12.61 -5.71
C LYS A 419 37.59 12.49 -6.68
N ALA A 420 37.66 13.19 -7.81
CA ALA A 420 36.67 13.06 -8.87
C ALA A 420 36.66 11.64 -9.47
N ASN A 421 37.84 11.04 -9.69
CA ASN A 421 37.93 9.65 -10.13
C ASN A 421 37.34 8.68 -9.09
N LEU A 422 37.56 8.94 -7.80
CA LEU A 422 37.03 8.12 -6.71
C LEU A 422 35.49 8.09 -6.69
N LEU A 423 34.87 9.21 -7.06
CA LEU A 423 33.41 9.34 -7.19
C LEU A 423 32.87 8.89 -8.55
N GLY A 424 33.70 8.29 -9.41
CA GLY A 424 33.29 7.84 -10.74
C GLY A 424 32.99 8.98 -11.73
N ILE A 425 33.47 10.19 -11.47
CA ILE A 425 33.24 11.36 -12.33
C ILE A 425 34.21 11.30 -13.51
N ASP A 426 33.67 11.25 -14.73
CA ASP A 426 34.46 11.24 -15.96
C ASP A 426 35.08 12.61 -16.29
N ASN A 427 35.89 12.67 -17.34
CA ASN A 427 36.59 13.90 -17.71
C ASN A 427 35.67 15.04 -18.16
N ASN A 428 34.54 14.75 -18.80
CA ASN A 428 33.60 15.78 -19.24
C ASN A 428 32.86 16.38 -18.04
N LEU A 429 32.39 15.51 -17.14
CA LEU A 429 31.68 15.93 -15.94
C LEU A 429 32.60 16.68 -14.96
N LYS A 430 33.89 16.32 -14.88
CA LYS A 430 34.89 17.08 -14.09
C LYS A 430 34.94 18.56 -14.47
N LEU A 431 34.93 18.87 -15.77
CA LEU A 431 34.98 20.26 -16.23
C LEU A 431 33.72 21.03 -15.82
N ASN A 432 32.56 20.38 -15.92
CA ASN A 432 31.28 20.98 -15.50
C ASN A 432 31.24 21.22 -13.98
N VAL A 433 31.77 20.30 -13.19
CA VAL A 433 31.93 20.48 -11.73
C VAL A 433 32.84 21.66 -11.43
N LEU A 434 34.02 21.75 -12.07
CA LEU A 434 34.94 22.89 -11.90
C LEU A 434 34.35 24.24 -12.33
N ALA A 435 33.47 24.22 -13.34
CA ALA A 435 32.77 25.39 -13.82
C ALA A 435 31.57 25.80 -12.94
N GLY A 436 31.26 25.04 -11.87
CA GLY A 436 30.11 25.29 -10.99
C GLY A 436 28.76 25.03 -11.66
N LEU A 437 28.72 24.21 -12.71
CA LEU A 437 27.51 23.86 -13.44
C LEU A 437 26.77 22.65 -12.85
N VAL A 438 27.37 22.00 -11.85
CA VAL A 438 26.84 20.81 -11.18
C VAL A 438 26.79 21.08 -9.68
N ASP A 439 25.60 20.99 -9.09
CA ASP A 439 25.42 21.13 -7.65
C ASP A 439 25.85 19.84 -6.93
N LEU A 440 26.78 19.97 -5.97
CA LEU A 440 27.29 18.86 -5.18
C LEU A 440 26.56 18.76 -3.83
N SER A 441 26.21 17.53 -3.44
CA SER A 441 25.54 17.22 -2.17
C SER A 441 25.97 15.86 -1.61
N GLY A 442 25.67 15.60 -0.34
CA GLY A 442 26.01 14.34 0.33
C GLY A 442 27.50 13.99 0.23
N SER A 443 27.78 12.76 -0.16
CA SER A 443 29.13 12.22 -0.35
C SER A 443 29.97 12.97 -1.39
N SER A 444 29.35 13.49 -2.45
CA SER A 444 30.05 14.21 -3.54
C SER A 444 30.71 15.52 -3.10
N LYS A 445 30.32 16.09 -1.96
CA LYS A 445 30.96 17.28 -1.36
C LYS A 445 32.42 17.04 -0.93
N LEU A 446 32.87 15.79 -0.91
CA LEU A 446 34.29 15.45 -0.74
C LEU A 446 35.20 16.23 -1.71
N ILE A 447 34.72 16.51 -2.92
CA ILE A 447 35.48 17.21 -3.97
C ILE A 447 35.90 18.61 -3.53
N ASP A 448 35.01 19.32 -2.83
CA ASP A 448 35.27 20.68 -2.37
C ASP A 448 36.26 20.72 -1.21
N TYR A 449 36.53 19.57 -0.59
CA TYR A 449 37.49 19.46 0.49
C TYR A 449 38.92 19.53 -0.02
N CYS A 450 39.48 20.73 -0.12
CA CYS A 450 40.88 20.97 -0.48
C CYS A 450 41.77 21.15 0.76
N GLN A 451 42.97 20.59 0.70
CA GLN A 451 44.00 20.83 1.72
C GLN A 451 44.50 22.28 1.69
N SER A 452 44.81 22.83 2.86
CA SER A 452 45.35 24.20 2.99
C SER A 452 46.88 24.27 2.97
N THR A 453 47.62 23.17 3.22
CA THR A 453 49.09 23.17 3.29
C THR A 453 49.74 21.85 2.82
N LYS A 454 50.97 21.90 2.30
CA LYS A 454 51.78 20.72 1.90
C LYS A 454 52.22 19.84 3.07
N GLN A 455 52.07 20.30 4.32
CA GLN A 455 52.46 19.60 5.54
C GLN A 455 51.34 18.72 6.10
N ASN A 456 50.19 18.63 5.42
CA ASN A 456 49.07 17.81 5.87
C ASN A 456 49.01 16.50 5.06
N GLU A 457 48.95 15.37 5.77
CA GLU A 457 48.60 14.07 5.20
C GLU A 457 47.10 13.83 5.32
N GLN A 458 46.51 13.32 4.24
CA GLN A 458 45.07 13.04 4.15
C GLN A 458 44.85 11.56 3.82
N PHE A 459 43.97 10.94 4.60
CA PHE A 459 43.55 9.56 4.46
C PHE A 459 42.05 9.51 4.30
N ILE A 460 41.56 8.85 3.26
CA ILE A 460 40.13 8.74 3.00
C ILE A 460 39.72 7.29 3.19
N LEU A 461 38.76 7.08 4.09
CA LEU A 461 38.09 5.81 4.27
C LEU A 461 36.79 5.84 3.48
N GLN A 462 36.66 4.97 2.49
CA GLN A 462 35.46 4.85 1.67
C GLN A 462 34.65 3.62 2.10
N TYR A 463 33.36 3.83 2.32
CA TYR A 463 32.36 2.78 2.36
C TYR A 463 31.41 2.98 1.18
N SER A 464 31.34 1.98 0.30
CA SER A 464 30.39 1.95 -0.81
C SER A 464 29.40 0.82 -0.58
N ILE A 465 28.11 1.14 -0.65
CA ILE A 465 27.04 0.15 -0.55
C ILE A 465 26.15 0.30 -1.77
N ILE A 466 26.08 -0.74 -2.60
CA ILE A 466 25.10 -0.85 -3.67
C ILE A 466 23.99 -1.77 -3.18
N THR A 467 22.74 -1.33 -3.33
CA THR A 467 21.57 -2.03 -2.78
C THR A 467 20.71 -2.67 -3.86
N HIS A 468 20.51 -1.96 -4.97
CA HIS A 468 19.67 -2.42 -6.07
C HIS A 468 19.95 -1.62 -7.34
N PHE A 469 19.48 -2.17 -8.45
CA PHE A 469 19.61 -1.57 -9.78
C PHE A 469 18.27 -1.58 -10.49
N HIS A 470 17.94 -0.45 -11.13
CA HIS A 470 16.77 -0.29 -11.99
C HIS A 470 17.22 -0.14 -13.44
N GLU A 471 16.66 -0.96 -14.33
CA GLU A 471 16.88 -0.90 -15.77
C GLU A 471 15.56 -0.85 -16.51
N LEU A 472 15.49 -0.09 -17.60
CA LEU A 472 14.36 -0.16 -18.52
C LEU A 472 14.35 -1.51 -19.24
N ALA A 473 13.29 -2.29 -19.07
CA ALA A 473 13.23 -3.69 -19.51
C ALA A 473 13.20 -3.90 -21.03
N ASN A 474 13.17 -2.83 -21.84
CA ASN A 474 13.00 -2.91 -23.29
C ASN A 474 14.09 -2.10 -24.03
N HIS A 475 14.95 -2.79 -24.78
CA HIS A 475 16.03 -2.16 -25.56
C HIS A 475 15.56 -1.45 -26.85
N ARG A 476 14.24 -1.35 -27.08
CA ARG A 476 13.65 -0.66 -28.26
C ARG A 476 12.83 0.53 -27.81
N PHE A 477 13.53 1.61 -27.49
CA PHE A 477 12.94 2.92 -27.21
C PHE A 477 12.66 3.66 -28.52
N THR A 478 11.50 4.29 -28.62
CA THR A 478 11.18 5.23 -29.69
C THR A 478 10.97 6.64 -29.13
N LYS A 479 11.13 7.67 -29.97
CA LYS A 479 10.94 9.07 -29.54
C LYS A 479 9.55 9.28 -28.92
N SER A 480 8.52 8.60 -29.44
CA SER A 480 7.14 8.59 -28.94
C SER A 480 6.99 8.14 -27.49
N ASP A 481 7.92 7.33 -26.98
CA ASP A 481 7.84 6.81 -25.62
C ASP A 481 8.28 7.86 -24.58
N ILE A 482 8.92 8.96 -24.98
CA ILE A 482 9.47 9.96 -24.06
C ILE A 482 8.38 10.98 -23.69
N LYS A 483 8.10 11.15 -22.39
CA LYS A 483 7.04 12.06 -21.87
C LYS A 483 7.24 13.54 -22.25
N HIS A 484 8.50 13.99 -22.35
CA HIS A 484 8.85 15.39 -22.61
C HIS A 484 9.71 15.54 -23.87
N GLN A 485 9.20 15.05 -25.00
CA GLN A 485 9.91 15.12 -26.29
C GLN A 485 10.30 16.54 -26.70
N ASN A 486 9.48 17.53 -26.32
CA ASN A 486 9.74 18.93 -26.60
C ASN A 486 11.06 19.44 -26.01
N LEU A 487 11.59 18.83 -24.95
CA LEU A 487 12.89 19.19 -24.37
C LEU A 487 14.06 18.87 -25.32
N PHE A 488 13.92 17.85 -26.17
CA PHE A 488 14.91 17.53 -27.21
C PHE A 488 14.83 18.51 -28.37
N ASP A 489 13.60 18.89 -28.77
CA ASP A 489 13.38 19.85 -29.84
C ASP A 489 13.85 21.26 -29.44
N GLN A 490 13.72 21.60 -28.15
CA GLN A 490 14.26 22.83 -27.55
C GLN A 490 15.76 22.75 -27.23
N GLN A 491 16.40 21.61 -27.50
CA GLN A 491 17.82 21.34 -27.20
C GLN A 491 18.20 21.53 -25.71
N VAL A 492 17.23 21.37 -24.82
CA VAL A 492 17.43 21.44 -23.36
C VAL A 492 17.88 20.08 -22.82
N ALA A 493 17.51 18.99 -23.48
CA ALA A 493 17.95 17.64 -23.16
C ALA A 493 18.49 16.93 -24.39
N THR A 494 19.57 16.14 -24.23
CA THR A 494 20.21 15.37 -25.31
C THR A 494 20.18 13.87 -25.07
N HIS A 495 19.95 13.43 -23.83
CA HIS A 495 20.00 12.03 -23.42
C HIS A 495 18.75 11.67 -22.59
N VAL A 496 18.48 10.37 -22.48
CA VAL A 496 17.45 9.79 -21.61
C VAL A 496 18.15 8.85 -20.63
N VAL A 497 17.79 8.90 -19.35
CA VAL A 497 18.29 7.96 -18.34
C VAL A 497 17.64 6.60 -18.58
N THR A 498 18.45 5.57 -18.87
CA THR A 498 17.95 4.21 -19.12
C THR A 498 18.07 3.29 -17.91
N ASP A 499 19.01 3.60 -17.03
CA ASP A 499 19.41 2.73 -15.95
C ASP A 499 19.90 3.56 -14.76
N ILE A 500 19.62 3.10 -13.55
CA ILE A 500 20.06 3.74 -12.30
C ILE A 500 20.55 2.68 -11.32
N VAL A 501 21.78 2.84 -10.84
CA VAL A 501 22.33 2.07 -9.72
C VAL A 501 22.05 2.83 -8.43
N TYR A 502 21.41 2.17 -7.46
CA TYR A 502 21.08 2.77 -6.17
C TYR A 502 22.01 2.25 -5.08
N GLY A 503 22.50 3.19 -4.29
CA GLY A 503 23.44 2.91 -3.23
C GLY A 503 23.69 4.14 -2.36
N THR A 504 24.70 4.03 -1.52
CA THR A 504 25.23 5.14 -0.73
C THR A 504 26.75 5.08 -0.72
N GLU A 505 27.36 6.25 -0.79
CA GLU A 505 28.79 6.42 -0.56
C GLU A 505 28.99 7.16 0.77
N ILE A 506 30.01 6.75 1.51
CA ILE A 506 30.44 7.41 2.74
C ILE A 506 31.95 7.55 2.70
N PHE A 507 32.42 8.77 2.96
CA PHE A 507 33.82 9.11 3.08
C PHE A 507 34.10 9.66 4.47
N LEU A 508 35.00 9.00 5.21
CA LEU A 508 35.62 9.56 6.40
C LEU A 508 37.00 10.07 6.01
N VAL A 509 37.17 11.38 6.09
CA VAL A 509 38.42 12.05 5.73
C VAL A 509 39.19 12.35 7.00
N PHE A 510 40.34 11.69 7.15
CA PHE A 510 41.25 11.89 8.26
C PHE A 510 42.41 12.76 7.81
N ASP A 511 42.65 13.87 8.52
CA ASP A 511 43.79 14.75 8.28
C ASP A 511 44.74 14.75 9.46
N ARG A 512 46.04 14.86 9.17
CA ARG A 512 47.07 15.08 10.17
C ARG A 512 48.10 16.09 9.67
N LYS A 513 48.36 17.11 10.49
CA LYS A 513 49.46 18.04 10.26
C LYS A 513 50.78 17.42 10.73
N LEU A 514 51.77 17.41 9.85
CA LEU A 514 53.11 16.92 10.11
C LEU A 514 54.05 18.07 10.50
N SER A 515 55.03 17.75 11.35
CA SER A 515 56.19 18.59 11.58
C SER A 515 57.28 18.33 10.54
N ASP A 516 58.20 19.28 10.34
CA ASP A 516 59.24 19.22 9.29
C ASP A 516 60.19 18.01 9.39
N ASN A 517 60.24 17.34 10.55
CA ASN A 517 61.12 16.20 10.82
C ASN A 517 60.41 14.84 10.65
N GLU A 518 59.11 14.82 10.35
CA GLU A 518 58.34 13.58 10.24
C GLU A 518 58.37 12.99 8.83
N ASN A 519 58.54 11.67 8.76
CA ASN A 519 58.56 10.95 7.49
C ASN A 519 57.13 10.63 7.03
N HIS A 520 56.70 11.30 5.95
CA HIS A 520 55.39 11.09 5.32
C HIS A 520 55.08 9.61 5.06
N ALA A 521 56.02 8.83 4.51
CA ALA A 521 55.79 7.42 4.17
C ALA A 521 55.57 6.52 5.41
N GLU A 522 56.26 6.82 6.51
CA GLU A 522 56.09 6.10 7.78
C GLU A 522 54.73 6.40 8.42
N ILE A 523 54.30 7.65 8.38
CA ILE A 523 52.98 8.05 8.85
C ILE A 523 51.89 7.43 8.00
N GLN A 524 52.03 7.46 6.68
CA GLN A 524 51.06 6.84 5.76
C GLN A 524 50.89 5.34 6.01
N ASN A 525 51.99 4.62 6.24
CA ASN A 525 51.96 3.19 6.56
C ASN A 525 51.29 2.92 7.91
N SER A 526 51.55 3.77 8.91
CA SER A 526 50.98 3.61 10.25
C SER A 526 49.48 3.93 10.27
N ALA A 527 49.06 5.00 9.58
CA ALA A 527 47.66 5.37 9.43
C ALA A 527 46.87 4.30 8.64
N LYS A 528 47.44 3.76 7.55
CA LYS A 528 46.84 2.64 6.82
C LYS A 528 46.63 1.40 7.70
N LYS A 529 47.55 1.08 8.61
CA LYS A 529 47.38 -0.03 9.56
C LYS A 529 46.25 0.26 10.53
N LEU A 530 46.21 1.46 11.13
CA LEU A 530 45.15 1.89 12.04
C LEU A 530 43.76 1.85 11.36
N LEU A 531 43.64 2.39 10.15
CA LEU A 531 42.36 2.40 9.41
C LEU A 531 41.92 0.99 8.98
N LYS A 532 42.85 0.06 8.76
CA LYS A 532 42.50 -1.36 8.54
C LYS A 532 41.94 -2.02 9.78
N ILE A 533 42.33 -1.60 10.98
CA ILE A 533 41.74 -2.09 12.23
C ILE A 533 40.27 -1.72 12.27
N ILE A 534 39.90 -0.49 11.88
CA ILE A 534 38.48 -0.04 11.81
C ILE A 534 37.65 -0.93 10.87
N LYS A 535 38.23 -1.46 9.78
CA LYS A 535 37.55 -2.40 8.87
C LYS A 535 37.10 -3.70 9.54
N THR A 536 37.89 -4.20 10.50
CA THR A 536 37.74 -5.57 11.03
C THR A 536 36.73 -5.71 12.16
N PHE A 537 36.17 -4.62 12.69
CA PHE A 537 35.25 -4.68 13.83
C PHE A 537 33.78 -4.61 13.42
N GLN A 538 32.96 -5.48 14.01
CA GLN A 538 31.50 -5.32 14.02
C GLN A 538 31.11 -4.30 15.10
N ILE A 539 30.02 -3.57 14.88
CA ILE A 539 29.54 -2.49 15.77
C ILE A 539 29.34 -2.97 17.23
N SER A 540 29.09 -4.26 17.45
CA SER A 540 28.94 -4.87 18.78
C SER A 540 30.22 -4.99 19.60
N ASP A 541 31.40 -4.79 19.01
CA ASP A 541 32.71 -5.06 19.64
C ASP A 541 33.59 -3.80 19.84
N ILE A 542 33.04 -2.60 19.65
CA ILE A 542 33.79 -1.33 19.77
C ILE A 542 34.45 -1.18 21.16
N ASP A 543 33.81 -1.66 22.22
CA ASP A 543 34.34 -1.60 23.60
C ASP A 543 35.53 -2.57 23.85
N GLN A 544 35.85 -3.47 22.91
CA GLN A 544 36.95 -4.45 23.02
C GLN A 544 38.20 -4.07 22.21
N LEU A 545 38.23 -2.85 21.64
CA LEU A 545 39.27 -2.44 20.70
C LEU A 545 40.58 -2.06 21.41
N ASP A 546 41.48 -3.03 21.59
CA ASP A 546 42.79 -2.82 22.22
C ASP A 546 43.85 -2.34 21.21
N LEU A 547 43.92 -1.02 21.00
CA LEU A 547 44.99 -0.39 20.23
C LEU A 547 46.31 -0.39 21.00
N LYS A 548 47.41 -0.66 20.30
CA LYS A 548 48.76 -0.49 20.86
C LYS A 548 49.01 0.99 21.19
N ASN A 549 49.90 1.27 22.15
CA ASN A 549 50.18 2.64 22.60
C ASN A 549 50.55 3.60 21.46
N ASN A 550 51.30 3.13 20.46
CA ASN A 550 51.66 3.93 19.28
C ASN A 550 50.48 4.18 18.32
N GLU A 551 49.53 3.25 18.23
CA GLU A 551 48.30 3.41 17.43
C GLU A 551 47.34 4.39 18.09
N LYS A 552 47.22 4.36 19.43
CA LYS A 552 46.47 5.34 20.23
C LYS A 552 47.01 6.75 20.05
N GLN A 553 48.33 6.92 20.21
CA GLN A 553 48.99 8.21 20.00
C GLN A 553 48.79 8.75 18.58
N LEU A 554 48.82 7.89 17.56
CA LEU A 554 48.54 8.31 16.19
C LEU A 554 47.06 8.70 16.01
N ALA A 555 46.11 7.94 16.55
CA ALA A 555 44.69 8.22 16.48
C ALA A 555 44.33 9.60 17.07
N GLU A 556 44.93 9.94 18.21
CA GLU A 556 44.74 11.24 18.88
C GLU A 556 45.23 12.45 18.06
N THR A 557 46.09 12.21 17.06
CA THR A 557 46.60 13.27 16.17
C THR A 557 45.81 13.44 14.88
N LEU A 558 44.81 12.59 14.63
CA LEU A 558 43.98 12.63 13.43
C LEU A 558 42.70 13.43 13.69
N THR A 559 42.32 14.29 12.75
CA THR A 559 40.98 14.91 12.73
C THR A 559 40.14 14.23 11.66
N CYS A 560 38.88 13.88 11.97
CA CYS A 560 37.98 13.20 11.04
C CYS A 560 36.84 14.13 10.58
N GLN A 561 36.54 14.12 9.27
CA GLN A 561 35.37 14.77 8.68
C GLN A 561 34.53 13.74 7.92
N TYR A 562 33.21 13.86 8.03
CA TYR A 562 32.24 12.95 7.41
C TYR A 562 31.61 13.58 6.16
N TYR A 563 31.63 12.85 5.05
CA TYR A 563 30.90 13.15 3.83
C TYR A 563 30.15 11.91 3.38
N GLY A 564 28.83 11.88 3.51
CA GLY A 564 28.06 10.71 3.13
C GLY A 564 26.61 11.05 2.85
N ASP A 565 25.91 10.06 2.28
CA ASP A 565 24.50 10.20 1.90
C ASP A 565 23.54 9.78 3.02
N ILE A 566 24.07 9.38 4.18
CA ILE A 566 23.31 9.02 5.38
C ILE A 566 23.33 10.19 6.37
N GLN A 567 22.19 10.48 6.98
CA GLN A 567 22.12 11.42 8.08
C GLN A 567 22.55 10.72 9.38
N LEU A 568 23.58 11.25 10.04
CA LEU A 568 24.02 10.76 11.35
C LEU A 568 23.07 11.32 12.44
N GLU A 569 22.66 10.49 13.39
CA GLU A 569 21.85 10.87 14.56
C GLU A 569 22.69 11.47 15.70
#